data_AF-A0A836W2N4-F1
#
_entry.id   AF-A0A836W2N4-F1
#
_cell.length_a   1.000
_cell.length_b   1.000
_cell.length_c   1.000
_cell.angle_alpha   90.00
_cell.angle_beta   90.00
_cell.angle_gamma   90.00
#
_symmetry.space_group_name_H-M   'P 1'
#
loop_
_entity.id
_entity.type
_entity.pdbx_description
1 polymer ?
#
loop_
_entity_poly.entity_id
_entity_poly.type
_entity_poly.pdbx_seq_one_letter_code
_entity_poly.pdbx_strand_id
1 'polypeptide(L)'
;MGRAVRRLVAVSALLIVGAAWLGQTAPYGVAGASRASRSQKVLRYYQNLHRSQHDRFVKSLQDLAAWCEARGLVEAAAEVRRSIRPFDPDRVEMESLPEKVQPPIDSTQPEEHREWRMRLRRLRKQYARDVYFLSRRVLRAGFPSYAYALVRQVAQADPDHEAARRLLGFERYGDRWVTPFTASMLRRGYVWHERFGWLPEKHVARYEQGERYFRGWIDAKKEAELRRDFRHAWQVRTDHYLVKTNHSLEAGVKLARALEEFYRFFRQTFIAFFNTPEQMQKLFEGGRTSRSRRRIQKPHTVHFYRVRSQYVEQLRDRIPQIEITNGLYLPDDRIIYTFYNPDPEADMRGTLFHEATHQLLYESQSRDRPIANDANFWAVEGIACYMESAQLGPKGLVAGDPRYIRFQTARYRYLEEGFYIPLARFVRMSKTEIQHHPEIGKIYTQASGLAYFFMHYDGGRYRDAFIEHLSQIYNADPRRRHRVASLAELTGVSFDELDQQYGEFLRSLPSMIPPGAVIE
;
A
#
# COMPACT_ATOMS: atom_id res chain seq x y z
N MET A 1 -52.92 33.85 53.72
CA MET A 1 -52.20 34.70 52.76
C MET A 1 -51.90 33.83 51.54
N GLY A 2 -52.76 33.70 50.52
CA GLY A 2 -53.24 34.73 49.60
C GLY A 2 -52.08 35.13 48.67
N ARG A 3 -52.04 34.91 47.35
CA ARG A 3 -53.00 34.56 46.28
C ARG A 3 -52.15 33.85 45.18
N ALA A 4 -52.51 32.75 44.53
CA ALA A 4 -53.62 32.46 43.60
C ALA A 4 -53.70 33.40 42.39
N VAL A 5 -53.82 32.81 41.18
CA VAL A 5 -54.42 33.27 39.90
C VAL A 5 -53.57 32.73 38.72
N ARG A 6 -54.04 32.04 37.67
CA ARG A 6 -55.36 31.55 37.21
C ARG A 6 -55.13 30.47 36.13
N ARG A 7 -56.04 29.48 36.07
CA ARG A 7 -56.33 28.63 34.89
C ARG A 7 -57.30 29.36 33.95
N LEU A 8 -57.36 28.96 32.66
CA LEU A 8 -58.54 28.51 31.86
C LEU A 8 -58.27 28.67 30.34
N VAL A 9 -58.35 27.60 29.51
CA VAL A 9 -59.51 27.13 28.66
C VAL A 9 -59.60 27.93 27.33
N ALA A 10 -59.77 27.38 26.11
CA ALA A 10 -60.68 26.34 25.58
C ALA A 10 -60.18 25.83 24.18
N VAL A 11 -60.38 24.57 23.73
CA VAL A 11 -61.57 23.95 23.05
C VAL A 11 -61.82 24.61 21.66
N SER A 12 -61.96 23.98 20.47
CA SER A 12 -62.17 22.59 20.00
C SER A 12 -62.10 22.50 18.46
N ALA A 13 -62.13 21.24 17.96
CA ALA A 13 -62.85 20.74 16.77
C ALA A 13 -62.03 20.24 15.54
N LEU A 14 -61.92 18.90 15.50
CA LEU A 14 -62.12 17.96 14.38
C LEU A 14 -62.13 18.48 12.93
N LEU A 15 -61.39 17.78 12.07
CA LEU A 15 -61.94 17.15 10.85
C LEU A 15 -61.07 15.96 10.40
N ILE A 16 -61.74 14.83 10.20
CA ILE A 16 -61.24 13.57 9.65
C ILE A 16 -61.23 13.68 8.13
N VAL A 17 -60.10 13.38 7.49
CA VAL A 17 -60.08 12.77 6.15
C VAL A 17 -58.94 11.76 6.12
N GLY A 18 -59.29 10.50 5.85
CA GLY A 18 -58.35 9.39 5.78
C GLY A 18 -57.46 9.43 4.54
N ALA A 19 -56.25 8.92 4.70
CA ALA A 19 -55.48 8.36 3.60
C ALA A 19 -54.74 7.13 4.15
N ALA A 20 -55.28 5.95 3.82
CA ALA A 20 -54.59 4.69 3.98
C ALA A 20 -53.33 4.72 3.09
N TRP A 21 -52.15 4.89 3.69
CA TRP A 21 -50.91 4.54 3.04
C TRP A 21 -50.57 3.09 3.40
N LEU A 22 -50.90 2.20 2.46
CA LEU A 22 -50.34 0.86 2.37
C LEU A 22 -48.82 0.98 2.49
N GLY A 23 -48.28 0.48 3.60
CA GLY A 23 -46.86 0.31 3.81
C GLY A 23 -46.32 -0.72 2.83
N GLN A 24 -45.90 -0.26 1.64
CA GLN A 24 -44.99 -1.03 0.81
C GLN A 24 -43.64 -1.03 1.51
N THR A 25 -43.29 -2.16 2.12
CA THR A 25 -41.91 -2.50 2.45
C THR A 25 -41.14 -2.56 1.12
N ALA A 26 -40.47 -1.47 0.76
CA ALA A 26 -39.52 -1.49 -0.34
C ALA A 26 -38.42 -2.53 0.00
N PRO A 27 -38.09 -3.46 -0.90
CA PRO A 27 -37.03 -4.43 -0.66
C PRO A 27 -35.71 -3.67 -0.41
N TYR A 28 -35.02 -4.07 0.66
CA TYR A 28 -33.77 -3.48 1.18
C TYR A 28 -32.56 -3.48 0.21
N GLY A 29 -32.75 -3.70 -1.10
CA GLY A 29 -31.68 -3.79 -2.11
C GLY A 29 -31.58 -2.60 -3.09
N VAL A 30 -32.63 -1.79 -3.28
CA VAL A 30 -32.67 -0.83 -4.41
C VAL A 30 -31.91 0.48 -4.12
N ALA A 31 -31.92 0.95 -2.87
CA ALA A 31 -31.25 2.20 -2.50
C ALA A 31 -29.71 2.09 -2.56
N GLY A 32 -29.14 0.93 -2.20
CA GLY A 32 -27.69 0.68 -2.23
C GLY A 32 -27.13 0.59 -3.66
N ALA A 33 -27.83 -0.12 -4.55
CA ALA A 33 -27.43 -0.29 -5.95
C ALA A 33 -27.34 1.05 -6.71
N SER A 34 -28.28 1.98 -6.45
CA SER A 34 -28.27 3.32 -7.07
C SER A 34 -27.07 4.18 -6.65
N ARG A 35 -26.65 4.09 -5.38
CA ARG A 35 -25.51 4.84 -4.83
C ARG A 35 -24.19 4.29 -5.35
N ALA A 36 -24.05 2.97 -5.46
CA ALA A 36 -22.87 2.33 -6.03
C ALA A 36 -22.71 2.60 -7.53
N SER A 37 -23.79 2.47 -8.31
CA SER A 37 -23.80 2.81 -9.74
C SER A 37 -23.42 4.29 -9.96
N ARG A 38 -23.92 5.19 -9.11
CA ARG A 38 -23.56 6.61 -9.15
C ARG A 38 -22.10 6.83 -8.80
N SER A 39 -21.58 6.19 -7.74
CA SER A 39 -20.16 6.28 -7.35
C SER A 39 -19.23 5.84 -8.49
N GLN A 40 -19.55 4.72 -9.15
CA GLN A 40 -18.75 4.19 -10.26
C GLN A 40 -18.73 5.12 -11.48
N LYS A 41 -19.89 5.69 -11.85
CA LYS A 41 -19.96 6.69 -12.94
C LYS A 41 -19.10 7.91 -12.63
N VAL A 42 -19.05 8.34 -11.36
CA VAL A 42 -18.22 9.48 -10.94
C VAL A 42 -16.73 9.13 -11.01
N LEU A 43 -16.30 7.94 -10.56
CA LEU A 43 -14.91 7.51 -10.67
C LEU A 43 -14.45 7.45 -12.14
N ARG A 44 -15.24 6.80 -13.01
CA ARG A 44 -14.96 6.72 -14.45
C ARG A 44 -14.89 8.10 -15.11
N TYR A 45 -15.77 9.03 -14.72
CA TYR A 45 -15.69 10.42 -15.19
C TYR A 45 -14.34 11.05 -14.87
N TYR A 46 -13.84 10.91 -13.65
CA TYR A 46 -12.54 11.45 -13.27
C TYR A 46 -11.37 10.72 -13.93
N GLN A 47 -11.45 9.40 -14.11
CA GLN A 47 -10.45 8.64 -14.85
C GLN A 47 -10.36 9.07 -16.32
N ASN A 48 -11.51 9.32 -16.97
CA ASN A 48 -11.56 9.83 -18.34
C ASN A 48 -11.03 11.26 -18.44
N LEU A 49 -11.35 12.13 -17.46
CA LEU A 49 -10.81 13.48 -17.40
C LEU A 49 -9.28 13.45 -17.23
N HIS A 50 -8.77 12.58 -16.37
CA HIS A 50 -7.33 12.37 -16.21
C HIS A 50 -6.70 11.87 -17.51
N ARG A 51 -7.27 10.83 -18.14
CA ARG A 51 -6.79 10.30 -19.42
C ARG A 51 -6.71 11.39 -20.48
N SER A 52 -7.75 12.20 -20.64
CA SER A 52 -7.75 13.33 -21.58
C SER A 52 -6.66 14.37 -21.27
N GLN A 53 -6.41 14.68 -20.00
CA GLN A 53 -5.31 15.57 -19.61
C GLN A 53 -3.94 14.95 -19.93
N HIS A 54 -3.79 13.64 -19.70
CA HIS A 54 -2.59 12.89 -19.99
C HIS A 54 -2.31 12.83 -21.49
N ASP A 55 -3.32 12.53 -22.31
CA ASP A 55 -3.18 12.44 -23.78
C ASP A 55 -2.75 13.79 -24.39
N ARG A 56 -3.32 14.90 -23.92
CA ARG A 56 -2.88 16.25 -24.32
C ARG A 56 -1.43 16.54 -23.94
N PHE A 57 -1.01 16.11 -22.75
CA PHE A 57 0.36 16.25 -22.30
C PHE A 57 1.32 15.41 -23.14
N VAL A 58 0.98 14.14 -23.41
CA VAL A 58 1.75 13.25 -24.29
C VAL A 58 1.88 13.85 -25.69
N LYS A 59 0.78 14.39 -26.25
CA LYS A 59 0.81 15.07 -27.55
C LYS A 59 1.78 16.27 -27.54
N SER A 60 1.76 17.08 -26.48
CA SER A 60 2.68 18.21 -26.32
C SER A 60 4.15 17.77 -26.20
N LEU A 61 4.43 16.63 -25.57
CA LEU A 61 5.78 16.04 -25.54
C LEU A 61 6.22 15.51 -26.90
N GLN A 62 5.31 14.89 -27.66
CA GLN A 62 5.58 14.43 -29.03
C GLN A 62 5.90 15.62 -29.94
N ASP A 63 5.15 16.71 -29.83
CA ASP A 63 5.38 17.93 -30.61
C ASP A 63 6.73 18.57 -30.23
N LEU A 64 7.11 18.56 -28.94
CA LEU A 64 8.45 19.00 -28.51
C LEU A 64 9.57 18.10 -29.03
N ALA A 65 9.37 16.77 -29.05
CA ALA A 65 10.35 15.85 -29.61
C ALA A 65 10.54 16.10 -31.12
N ALA A 66 9.45 16.27 -31.87
CA ALA A 66 9.50 16.61 -33.29
C ALA A 66 10.19 17.97 -33.53
N TRP A 67 9.93 18.96 -32.67
CA TRP A 67 10.63 20.25 -32.71
C TRP A 67 12.15 20.12 -32.51
N CYS A 68 12.58 19.21 -31.62
CA CYS A 68 14.01 18.93 -31.39
C CYS A 68 14.65 18.28 -32.63
N GLU A 69 13.98 17.29 -33.24
CA GLU A 69 14.48 16.63 -34.46
C GLU A 69 14.62 17.58 -35.63
N ALA A 70 13.64 18.48 -35.84
CA ALA A 70 13.68 19.48 -36.89
C ALA A 70 14.87 20.46 -36.77
N ARG A 71 15.53 20.50 -35.61
CA ARG A 71 16.73 21.30 -35.30
C ARG A 71 18.00 20.47 -35.18
N GLY A 72 17.96 19.18 -35.54
CA GLY A 72 19.11 18.28 -35.43
C GLY A 72 19.43 17.83 -34.00
N LEU A 73 18.58 18.11 -33.01
CA LEU A 73 18.78 17.73 -31.60
C LEU A 73 18.25 16.30 -31.34
N VAL A 74 18.84 15.30 -31.99
CA VAL A 74 18.37 13.90 -31.97
C VAL A 74 18.33 13.31 -30.55
N GLU A 75 19.39 13.51 -29.77
CA GLU A 75 19.44 13.00 -28.38
C GLU A 75 18.40 13.67 -27.47
N ALA A 76 18.12 14.95 -27.68
CA ALA A 76 17.07 15.66 -26.94
C ALA A 76 15.69 15.10 -27.28
N ALA A 77 15.42 14.83 -28.56
CA ALA A 77 14.17 14.19 -28.98
C ALA A 77 14.00 12.79 -28.36
N ALA A 78 15.07 12.00 -28.33
CA ALA A 78 15.07 10.69 -27.68
C ALA A 78 14.83 10.80 -26.16
N GLU A 79 15.44 11.78 -25.49
CA GLU A 79 15.19 12.05 -24.06
C GLU A 79 13.73 12.41 -23.79
N VAL A 80 13.14 13.32 -24.60
CA VAL A 80 11.73 13.70 -24.47
C VAL A 80 10.82 12.49 -24.69
N ARG A 81 11.09 11.64 -25.70
CA ARG A 81 10.31 10.42 -25.95
C ARG A 81 10.39 9.41 -24.80
N ARG A 82 11.58 9.21 -24.21
CA ARG A 82 11.75 8.35 -23.02
C ARG A 82 10.95 8.86 -21.81
N SER A 83 10.59 10.14 -21.77
CA SER A 83 9.76 10.71 -20.71
C SER A 83 8.25 10.45 -20.88
N ILE A 84 7.81 10.06 -22.08
CA ILE A 84 6.41 9.68 -22.36
C ILE A 84 6.12 8.35 -21.67
N ARG A 85 5.01 8.30 -20.93
CA ARG A 85 4.59 7.12 -20.17
C ARG A 85 3.23 6.66 -20.67
N PRO A 86 2.98 5.34 -20.79
CA PRO A 86 1.65 4.84 -21.06
C PRO A 86 0.72 5.10 -19.86
N PHE A 87 -0.54 5.39 -20.13
CA PHE A 87 -1.58 5.45 -19.12
C PHE A 87 -2.10 4.04 -18.82
N ASP A 88 -1.90 3.58 -17.59
CA ASP A 88 -2.42 2.29 -17.12
C ASP A 88 -3.10 2.47 -15.75
N PRO A 89 -4.45 2.46 -15.70
CA PRO A 89 -5.19 2.65 -14.46
C PRO A 89 -5.24 1.38 -13.58
N ASP A 90 -4.92 0.22 -14.14
CA ASP A 90 -5.00 -1.08 -13.47
C ASP A 90 -3.69 -1.44 -12.77
N ARG A 91 -2.59 -0.77 -13.16
CA ARG A 91 -1.27 -0.99 -12.59
C ARG A 91 -1.13 -0.40 -11.19
N VAL A 92 -0.91 -1.27 -10.21
CA VAL A 92 -0.54 -0.89 -8.84
C VAL A 92 0.98 -0.82 -8.76
N GLU A 93 1.54 0.36 -9.08
CA GLU A 93 2.98 0.61 -9.06
C GLU A 93 3.39 1.74 -8.12
N MET A 94 4.56 1.58 -7.49
CA MET A 94 5.31 2.66 -6.89
C MET A 94 6.72 2.74 -7.49
N GLU A 95 6.84 3.66 -8.43
CA GLU A 95 8.11 4.19 -8.89
C GLU A 95 8.83 5.04 -7.83
N SER A 96 10.16 4.93 -7.76
CA SER A 96 10.97 5.80 -6.91
C SER A 96 10.96 7.25 -7.41
N LEU A 97 10.83 8.20 -6.49
CA LEU A 97 10.98 9.63 -6.80
C LEU A 97 12.46 10.02 -6.69
N PRO A 98 12.96 10.95 -7.53
CA PRO A 98 14.32 11.45 -7.40
C PRO A 98 14.57 12.02 -6.00
N GLU A 99 15.70 11.67 -5.38
CA GLU A 99 16.05 12.25 -4.08
C GLU A 99 16.59 13.67 -4.22
N LYS A 100 17.44 13.92 -5.22
CA LYS A 100 18.02 15.24 -5.47
C LYS A 100 16.99 16.20 -6.09
N VAL A 101 17.05 17.44 -5.64
CA VAL A 101 16.33 18.58 -6.25
C VAL A 101 16.83 18.76 -7.67
N GLN A 102 15.91 19.07 -8.60
CA GLN A 102 16.27 19.25 -10.00
C GLN A 102 17.24 20.43 -10.13
N PRO A 103 18.42 20.24 -10.76
CA PRO A 103 19.39 21.30 -10.91
C PRO A 103 18.84 22.43 -11.79
N PRO A 104 19.32 23.68 -11.66
CA PRO A 104 19.00 24.74 -12.60
C PRO A 104 19.39 24.34 -14.03
N ILE A 105 18.75 24.95 -15.03
CA ILE A 105 19.21 24.78 -16.42
C ILE A 105 20.54 25.52 -16.53
N ASP A 106 21.57 24.79 -16.93
CA ASP A 106 22.91 25.33 -17.13
C ASP A 106 22.90 26.45 -18.18
N SER A 107 23.27 27.66 -17.73
CA SER A 107 23.25 28.87 -18.54
C SER A 107 24.35 28.89 -19.60
N THR A 108 25.39 28.06 -19.46
CA THR A 108 26.53 27.99 -20.38
C THR A 108 26.24 27.19 -21.64
N GLN A 109 25.12 26.45 -21.68
CA GLN A 109 24.76 25.63 -22.83
C GLN A 109 24.23 26.43 -24.01
N PRO A 110 24.33 25.90 -25.24
CA PRO A 110 23.77 26.54 -26.43
C PRO A 110 22.29 26.88 -26.26
N GLU A 111 21.84 27.95 -26.91
CA GLU A 111 20.48 28.49 -26.74
C GLU A 111 19.40 27.44 -26.99
N GLU A 112 19.52 26.66 -28.06
CA GLU A 112 18.55 25.62 -28.41
C GLU A 112 18.46 24.52 -27.34
N HIS A 113 19.60 24.15 -26.72
CA HIS A 113 19.65 23.19 -25.62
C HIS A 113 18.97 23.71 -24.35
N ARG A 114 19.08 25.02 -24.09
CA ARG A 114 18.36 25.66 -22.99
C ARG A 114 16.87 25.73 -23.31
N GLU A 115 16.51 26.06 -24.55
CA GLU A 115 15.13 26.26 -24.98
C GLU A 115 14.28 24.99 -24.82
N TRP A 116 14.70 23.85 -25.37
CA TRP A 116 13.90 22.63 -25.25
C TRP A 116 13.76 22.17 -23.79
N ARG A 117 14.80 22.35 -22.96
CA ARG A 117 14.72 22.02 -21.53
C ARG A 117 13.77 22.94 -20.78
N MET A 118 13.77 24.24 -21.10
CA MET A 118 12.79 25.18 -20.54
C MET A 118 11.37 24.80 -20.95
N ARG A 119 11.15 24.45 -22.24
CA ARG A 119 9.86 23.99 -22.75
C ARG A 119 9.41 22.70 -22.06
N LEU A 120 10.29 21.69 -21.96
CA LEU A 120 10.01 20.43 -21.26
C LEU A 120 9.64 20.66 -19.80
N ARG A 121 10.42 21.45 -19.06
CA ARG A 121 10.12 21.79 -17.65
C ARG A 121 8.78 22.51 -17.52
N ARG A 122 8.46 23.43 -18.43
CA ARG A 122 7.18 24.15 -18.44
C ARG A 122 6.00 23.19 -18.67
N LEU A 123 6.08 22.31 -19.67
CA LEU A 123 5.05 21.31 -19.96
C LEU A 123 4.82 20.37 -18.76
N ARG A 124 5.91 19.86 -18.17
CA ARG A 124 5.86 18.98 -16.99
C ARG A 124 5.23 19.67 -15.78
N LYS A 125 5.61 20.92 -15.50
CA LYS A 125 5.04 21.71 -14.39
C LYS A 125 3.56 22.04 -14.60
N GLN A 126 3.16 22.38 -15.83
CA GLN A 126 1.77 22.64 -16.14
C GLN A 126 0.92 21.38 -15.97
N TYR A 127 1.36 20.25 -16.51
CA TYR A 127 0.69 18.96 -16.33
C TYR A 127 0.59 18.57 -14.84
N ALA A 128 1.69 18.70 -14.09
CA ALA A 128 1.72 18.44 -12.65
C ALA A 128 0.70 19.31 -11.90
N ARG A 129 0.59 20.60 -12.23
CA ARG A 129 -0.41 21.50 -11.64
C ARG A 129 -1.84 21.06 -11.93
N ASP A 130 -2.15 20.70 -13.17
CA ASP A 130 -3.50 20.28 -13.58
C ASP A 130 -3.93 18.97 -12.90
N VAL A 131 -3.01 17.99 -12.85
CA VAL A 131 -3.22 16.72 -12.14
C VAL A 131 -3.34 16.95 -10.63
N TYR A 132 -2.59 17.90 -10.06
CA TYR A 132 -2.71 18.24 -8.65
C TYR A 132 -4.10 18.80 -8.32
N PHE A 133 -4.66 19.68 -9.15
CA PHE A 133 -6.04 20.14 -8.96
C PHE A 133 -7.07 19.03 -9.12
N LEU A 134 -6.86 18.14 -10.09
CA LEU A 134 -7.71 16.96 -10.28
C LEU A 134 -7.69 16.07 -9.04
N SER A 135 -6.53 15.83 -8.44
CA SER A 135 -6.39 15.01 -7.22
C SER A 135 -7.28 15.52 -6.07
N ARG A 136 -7.38 16.84 -5.89
CA ARG A 136 -8.23 17.45 -4.86
C ARG A 136 -9.72 17.28 -5.16
N ARG A 137 -10.12 17.35 -6.43
CA ARG A 137 -11.52 17.10 -6.85
C ARG A 137 -11.91 15.64 -6.66
N VAL A 138 -11.02 14.72 -7.02
CA VAL A 138 -11.19 13.28 -6.84
C VAL A 138 -11.31 12.93 -5.36
N LEU A 139 -10.49 13.53 -4.50
CA LEU A 139 -10.60 13.33 -3.05
C LEU A 139 -11.96 13.77 -2.52
N ARG A 140 -12.41 14.98 -2.89
CA ARG A 140 -13.73 15.51 -2.49
C ARG A 140 -14.89 14.65 -3.02
N ALA A 141 -14.68 13.93 -4.11
CA ALA A 141 -15.66 13.00 -4.66
C ALA A 141 -15.68 11.62 -3.96
N GLY A 142 -14.79 11.40 -2.98
CA GLY A 142 -14.78 10.18 -2.17
C GLY A 142 -13.87 9.06 -2.68
N PHE A 143 -12.87 9.38 -3.53
CA PHE A 143 -11.93 8.39 -4.08
C PHE A 143 -10.49 8.64 -3.60
N PRO A 144 -10.20 8.44 -2.30
CA PRO A 144 -8.90 8.79 -1.71
C PRO A 144 -7.72 8.05 -2.32
N SER A 145 -7.87 6.76 -2.68
CA SER A 145 -6.76 6.00 -3.27
C SER A 145 -6.40 6.53 -4.65
N TYR A 146 -7.41 6.86 -5.48
CA TYR A 146 -7.15 7.47 -6.79
C TYR A 146 -6.58 8.88 -6.66
N ALA A 147 -7.10 9.70 -5.74
CA ALA A 147 -6.56 11.03 -5.47
C ALA A 147 -5.07 10.99 -5.07
N TYR A 148 -4.70 10.06 -4.19
CA TYR A 148 -3.31 9.92 -3.74
C TYR A 148 -2.39 9.41 -4.86
N ALA A 149 -2.87 8.49 -5.71
CA ALA A 149 -2.14 8.07 -6.91
C ALA A 149 -1.83 9.26 -7.84
N LEU A 150 -2.80 10.16 -8.03
CA LEU A 150 -2.59 11.40 -8.79
C LEU A 150 -1.51 12.30 -8.17
N VAL A 151 -1.49 12.47 -6.83
CA VAL A 151 -0.43 13.29 -6.18
C VAL A 151 0.96 12.71 -6.44
N ARG A 152 1.10 11.40 -6.50
CA ARG A 152 2.39 10.80 -6.83
C ARG A 152 2.79 11.03 -8.28
N GLN A 153 1.83 10.99 -9.20
CA GLN A 153 2.05 11.37 -10.59
C GLN A 153 2.46 12.84 -10.74
N VAL A 154 1.90 13.74 -9.92
CA VAL A 154 2.37 15.15 -9.82
C VAL A 154 3.86 15.18 -9.47
N ALA A 155 4.30 14.41 -8.47
CA ALA A 155 5.71 14.36 -8.08
C ALA A 155 6.62 13.64 -9.10
N GLN A 156 6.11 12.74 -9.93
CA GLN A 156 6.86 12.18 -11.06
C GLN A 156 7.01 13.20 -12.20
N ALA A 157 5.94 13.95 -12.49
CA ALA A 157 5.93 14.97 -13.52
C ALA A 157 6.81 16.18 -13.11
N ASP A 158 6.62 16.72 -11.91
CA ASP A 158 7.42 17.78 -11.31
C ASP A 158 8.05 17.28 -9.99
N PRO A 159 9.30 16.74 -10.04
CA PRO A 159 9.99 16.21 -8.87
C PRO A 159 10.16 17.19 -7.72
N ASP A 160 10.08 18.50 -7.95
CA ASP A 160 10.24 19.51 -6.91
C ASP A 160 8.92 20.18 -6.53
N HIS A 161 7.79 19.59 -6.92
CA HIS A 161 6.47 20.08 -6.54
C HIS A 161 6.27 19.96 -5.03
N GLU A 162 6.57 21.04 -4.30
CA GLU A 162 6.69 21.04 -2.84
C GLU A 162 5.46 20.53 -2.11
N ALA A 163 4.25 20.92 -2.54
CA ALA A 163 3.03 20.45 -1.91
C ALA A 163 2.84 18.94 -2.07
N ALA A 164 3.21 18.37 -3.23
CA ALA A 164 3.10 16.93 -3.48
C ALA A 164 4.15 16.17 -2.67
N ARG A 165 5.39 16.68 -2.62
CA ARG A 165 6.46 16.11 -1.77
C ARG A 165 6.07 16.06 -0.29
N ARG A 166 5.56 17.17 0.25
CA ARG A 166 5.10 17.23 1.64
C ARG A 166 3.92 16.29 1.90
N LEU A 167 2.97 16.21 0.97
CA LEU A 167 1.84 15.28 1.05
C LEU A 167 2.30 13.82 1.11
N LEU A 168 3.30 13.48 0.30
CA LEU A 168 3.94 12.16 0.26
C LEU A 168 4.90 11.90 1.44
N GLY A 169 5.03 12.83 2.39
CA GLY A 169 5.81 12.67 3.61
C GLY A 169 7.28 13.07 3.50
N PHE A 170 7.68 13.81 2.47
CA PHE A 170 9.04 14.33 2.31
C PHE A 170 9.18 15.78 2.81
N GLU A 171 10.38 16.11 3.29
CA GLU A 171 10.84 17.47 3.55
C GLU A 171 12.13 17.75 2.80
N ARG A 172 12.39 19.04 2.53
CA ARG A 172 13.63 19.46 1.88
C ARG A 172 14.74 19.61 2.91
N TYR A 173 15.87 18.97 2.68
CA TYR A 173 17.11 19.14 3.44
C TYR A 173 18.24 19.43 2.45
N GLY A 174 18.67 20.69 2.38
CA GLY A 174 19.65 21.14 1.37
C GLY A 174 19.12 20.98 -0.06
N ASP A 175 19.87 20.23 -0.87
CA ASP A 175 19.57 19.88 -2.25
C ASP A 175 18.83 18.54 -2.39
N ARG A 176 18.28 18.00 -1.30
CA ARG A 176 17.59 16.70 -1.27
C ARG A 176 16.18 16.78 -0.72
N TRP A 177 15.31 15.92 -1.23
CA TRP A 177 14.02 15.55 -0.67
C TRP A 177 14.18 14.27 0.14
N VAL A 178 14.06 14.39 1.45
CA VAL A 178 14.28 13.30 2.40
C VAL A 178 13.06 13.14 3.29
N THR A 179 12.96 12.00 3.96
CA THR A 179 11.98 11.83 5.04
C THR A 179 12.41 12.62 6.28
N PRO A 180 11.49 12.94 7.21
CA PRO A 180 11.84 13.59 8.48
C PRO A 180 12.86 12.82 9.32
N PHE A 181 12.81 11.48 9.30
CA PHE A 181 13.78 10.64 10.00
C PHE A 181 15.17 10.75 9.37
N THR A 182 15.27 10.64 8.05
CA THR A 182 16.53 10.83 7.31
C THR A 182 17.11 12.21 7.57
N ALA A 183 16.30 13.27 7.51
CA ALA A 183 16.74 14.62 7.84
C ALA A 183 17.28 14.74 9.28
N SER A 184 16.65 14.04 10.24
CA SER A 184 17.11 13.97 11.63
C SER A 184 18.47 13.28 11.76
N MET A 185 18.68 12.19 11.02
CA MET A 185 19.97 11.48 11.01
C MET A 185 21.09 12.32 10.40
N LEU A 186 20.83 12.96 9.26
CA LEU A 186 21.78 13.87 8.62
C LEU A 186 22.18 15.04 9.53
N ARG A 187 21.21 15.67 10.21
CA ARG A 187 21.47 16.74 11.18
C ARG A 187 22.35 16.29 12.36
N ARG A 188 22.37 15.00 12.67
CA ARG A 188 23.19 14.41 13.75
C ARG A 188 24.57 13.96 13.27
N GLY A 189 24.95 14.24 12.02
CA GLY A 189 26.24 13.83 11.44
C GLY A 189 26.30 12.35 11.09
N TYR A 190 25.16 11.70 10.87
CA TYR A 190 25.10 10.34 10.35
C TYR A 190 24.87 10.35 8.83
N VAL A 191 25.47 9.38 8.15
CA VAL A 191 25.27 9.10 6.74
C VAL A 191 24.77 7.67 6.55
N TRP A 192 23.96 7.46 5.53
CA TRP A 192 23.51 6.11 5.17
C TRP A 192 24.58 5.45 4.31
N HIS A 193 25.06 4.28 4.74
CA HIS A 193 25.98 3.45 3.99
C HIS A 193 25.25 2.20 3.47
N GLU A 194 25.38 1.90 2.18
CA GLU A 194 24.62 0.85 1.49
C GLU A 194 24.78 -0.56 2.09
N ARG A 195 25.91 -0.81 2.77
CA ARG A 195 26.22 -2.08 3.45
C ARG A 195 26.02 -2.05 4.97
N PHE A 196 26.07 -0.88 5.60
CA PHE A 196 26.20 -0.79 7.06
C PHE A 196 25.08 0.03 7.72
N GLY A 197 24.18 0.59 6.91
CA GLY A 197 23.09 1.44 7.37
C GLY A 197 23.61 2.79 7.88
N TRP A 198 22.95 3.35 8.88
CA TRP A 198 23.35 4.64 9.45
C TRP A 198 24.64 4.54 10.27
N LEU A 199 25.65 5.28 9.86
CA LEU A 199 26.92 5.43 10.56
C LEU A 199 27.25 6.90 10.80
N PRO A 200 27.94 7.28 11.90
CA PRO A 200 28.61 8.57 11.96
C PRO A 200 29.54 8.72 10.75
N GLU A 201 29.53 9.86 10.08
CA GLU A 201 30.29 10.09 8.85
C GLU A 201 31.78 9.73 9.00
N LYS A 202 32.38 10.13 10.13
CA LYS A 202 33.76 9.82 10.50
C LYS A 202 34.09 8.32 10.69
N HIS A 203 33.09 7.44 10.75
CA HIS A 203 33.30 5.99 10.92
C HIS A 203 33.34 5.25 9.59
N VAL A 204 32.88 5.85 8.48
CA VAL A 204 32.68 5.16 7.20
C VAL A 204 33.96 4.50 6.69
N ALA A 205 35.05 5.27 6.58
CA ALA A 205 36.33 4.75 6.06
C ALA A 205 36.85 3.53 6.83
N ARG A 206 36.71 3.52 8.16
CA ARG A 206 37.12 2.39 9.01
C ARG A 206 36.25 1.16 8.80
N TYR A 207 34.94 1.36 8.62
CA TYR A 207 34.01 0.28 8.28
C TYR A 207 34.33 -0.35 6.92
N GLU A 208 34.67 0.47 5.93
CA GLU A 208 35.12 0.01 4.61
C GLU A 208 36.44 -0.77 4.67
N GLN A 209 37.33 -0.40 5.60
CA GLN A 209 38.60 -1.09 5.88
C GLN A 209 38.45 -2.38 6.72
N GLY A 210 37.22 -2.76 7.09
CA GLY A 210 36.96 -4.00 7.83
C GLY A 210 36.95 -3.87 9.36
N GLU A 211 37.09 -2.66 9.90
CA GLU A 211 36.93 -2.42 11.34
C GLU A 211 35.46 -2.19 11.70
N ARG A 212 35.10 -2.46 12.96
CA ARG A 212 33.75 -2.32 13.48
C ARG A 212 33.78 -1.65 14.84
N TYR A 213 32.83 -0.76 15.10
CA TYR A 213 32.69 -0.11 16.39
C TYR A 213 31.77 -0.93 17.31
N PHE A 214 32.36 -1.67 18.24
CA PHE A 214 31.68 -2.46 19.26
C PHE A 214 32.35 -2.26 20.62
N ARG A 215 31.88 -1.26 21.38
CA ARG A 215 32.51 -0.81 22.65
C ARG A 215 34.01 -0.49 22.50
N GLY A 216 34.41 -0.03 21.31
CA GLY A 216 35.80 0.06 20.87
C GLY A 216 35.92 -0.39 19.41
N TRP A 217 37.08 -0.19 18.79
CA TRP A 217 37.32 -0.66 17.42
C TRP A 217 37.85 -2.08 17.43
N ILE A 218 37.18 -2.96 16.69
CA ILE A 218 37.54 -4.38 16.55
C ILE A 218 37.46 -4.80 15.08
N ASP A 219 38.07 -5.93 14.74
CA ASP A 219 37.93 -6.54 13.41
C ASP A 219 36.50 -7.06 13.16
N ALA A 220 36.03 -7.00 11.91
CA ALA A 220 34.70 -7.45 11.52
C ALA A 220 34.40 -8.92 11.85
N LYS A 221 35.39 -9.82 11.76
CA LYS A 221 35.22 -11.23 12.15
C LYS A 221 34.99 -11.35 13.65
N LYS A 222 35.73 -10.58 14.45
CA LYS A 222 35.56 -10.56 15.91
C LYS A 222 34.17 -10.03 16.28
N GLU A 223 33.69 -8.98 15.62
CA GLU A 223 32.32 -8.50 15.81
C GLU A 223 31.30 -9.59 15.48
N ALA A 224 31.46 -10.26 14.33
CA ALA A 224 30.55 -11.31 13.89
C ALA A 224 30.45 -12.48 14.88
N GLU A 225 31.58 -12.90 15.47
CA GLU A 225 31.59 -13.94 16.51
C GLU A 225 30.83 -13.51 17.77
N LEU A 226 31.05 -12.29 18.25
CA LEU A 226 30.37 -11.76 19.44
C LEU A 226 28.86 -11.65 19.25
N ARG A 227 28.42 -11.37 18.02
CA ARG A 227 27.01 -11.15 17.67
C ARG A 227 26.29 -12.41 17.19
N ARG A 228 26.94 -13.57 17.20
CA ARG A 228 26.25 -14.87 17.03
C ARG A 228 25.16 -15.07 18.07
N ASP A 229 25.42 -14.60 19.29
CA ASP A 229 24.43 -14.48 20.35
C ASP A 229 23.44 -13.37 20.01
N PHE A 230 22.17 -13.73 19.86
CA PHE A 230 21.11 -12.80 19.46
C PHE A 230 20.86 -11.69 20.50
N ARG A 231 21.30 -11.86 21.75
CA ARG A 231 21.30 -10.77 22.77
C ARG A 231 22.19 -9.61 22.35
N HIS A 232 23.22 -9.87 21.54
CA HIS A 232 24.13 -8.88 20.97
C HIS A 232 23.87 -8.60 19.48
N ALA A 233 22.73 -9.03 18.93
CA ALA A 233 22.39 -8.88 17.52
C ALA A 233 22.67 -7.47 16.97
N TRP A 234 23.08 -7.39 15.70
CA TRP A 234 23.09 -6.13 14.97
C TRP A 234 21.68 -5.54 14.96
N GLN A 235 21.62 -4.21 15.04
CA GLN A 235 20.38 -3.44 15.01
C GLN A 235 20.45 -2.45 13.86
N VAL A 236 19.65 -2.68 12.83
CA VAL A 236 19.55 -1.80 11.67
C VAL A 236 18.25 -1.02 11.78
N ARG A 237 18.37 0.27 12.09
CA ARG A 237 17.24 1.21 12.15
C ARG A 237 17.09 1.92 10.81
N THR A 238 15.87 1.96 10.30
CA THR A 238 15.45 2.82 9.18
C THR A 238 14.34 3.77 9.66
N ASP A 239 13.66 4.45 8.75
CA ASP A 239 12.51 5.29 9.05
C ASP A 239 11.43 4.57 9.86
N HIS A 240 11.02 3.39 9.39
CA HIS A 240 9.85 2.67 9.87
C HIS A 240 10.20 1.33 10.52
N TYR A 241 11.38 0.76 10.24
CA TYR A 241 11.77 -0.55 10.79
C TYR A 241 12.96 -0.50 11.74
N LEU A 242 13.00 -1.52 12.60
CA LEU A 242 14.17 -1.97 13.35
C LEU A 242 14.37 -3.47 13.04
N VAL A 243 15.39 -3.78 12.25
CA VAL A 243 15.79 -5.16 11.98
C VAL A 243 16.86 -5.55 12.98
N LYS A 244 16.58 -6.60 13.76
CA LYS A 244 17.53 -7.27 14.64
C LYS A 244 18.02 -8.55 13.99
N THR A 245 19.32 -8.74 13.88
CA THR A 245 19.88 -9.94 13.25
C THR A 245 21.19 -10.40 13.87
N ASN A 246 21.41 -11.72 13.90
CA ASN A 246 22.69 -12.36 14.17
C ASN A 246 23.31 -13.00 12.91
N HIS A 247 22.77 -12.70 11.73
CA HIS A 247 23.32 -13.17 10.45
C HIS A 247 24.52 -12.33 10.03
N SER A 248 24.28 -11.07 9.66
CA SER A 248 25.31 -10.07 9.36
C SER A 248 24.68 -8.68 9.32
N LEU A 249 25.50 -7.64 9.53
CA LEU A 249 25.04 -6.25 9.40
C LEU A 249 24.53 -5.98 7.98
N GLU A 250 25.27 -6.44 6.97
CA GLU A 250 24.96 -6.26 5.55
C GLU A 250 23.62 -6.89 5.16
N ALA A 251 23.35 -8.11 5.63
CA ALA A 251 22.07 -8.77 5.36
C ALA A 251 20.92 -8.05 6.08
N GLY A 252 21.15 -7.57 7.31
CA GLY A 252 20.18 -6.73 8.02
C GLY A 252 19.84 -5.44 7.26
N VAL A 253 20.85 -4.78 6.65
CA VAL A 253 20.66 -3.58 5.82
C VAL A 253 19.88 -3.91 4.55
N LYS A 254 20.21 -5.00 3.86
CA LYS A 254 19.47 -5.45 2.67
C LYS A 254 17.99 -5.72 3.00
N LEU A 255 17.72 -6.42 4.10
CA LEU A 255 16.35 -6.70 4.56
C LEU A 255 15.60 -5.41 4.93
N ALA A 256 16.23 -4.52 5.70
CA ALA A 256 15.63 -3.27 6.12
C ALA A 256 15.25 -2.37 4.93
N ARG A 257 16.09 -2.33 3.88
CA ARG A 257 15.77 -1.59 2.64
C ARG A 257 14.58 -2.18 1.91
N ALA A 258 14.52 -3.50 1.75
CA ALA A 258 13.39 -4.17 1.13
C ALA A 258 12.08 -3.88 1.88
N LEU A 259 12.12 -3.87 3.21
CA LEU A 259 10.98 -3.52 4.06
C LEU A 259 10.58 -2.04 3.94
N GLU A 260 11.53 -1.11 3.81
CA GLU A 260 11.23 0.31 3.57
C GLU A 260 10.60 0.56 2.19
N GLU A 261 11.09 -0.13 1.15
CA GLU A 261 10.47 -0.10 -0.18
C GLU A 261 9.04 -0.60 -0.10
N PHE A 262 8.83 -1.77 0.53
CA PHE A 262 7.51 -2.35 0.71
C PHE A 262 6.59 -1.46 1.55
N TYR A 263 7.08 -0.89 2.65
CA TYR A 263 6.30 0.02 3.49
C TYR A 263 5.80 1.22 2.70
N ARG A 264 6.67 1.88 1.94
CA ARG A 264 6.25 3.03 1.12
C ARG A 264 5.21 2.60 0.09
N PHE A 265 5.37 1.42 -0.51
CA PHE A 265 4.44 0.88 -1.51
C PHE A 265 3.08 0.62 -0.88
N PHE A 266 3.09 -0.12 0.22
CA PHE A 266 1.91 -0.52 0.95
C PHE A 266 1.14 0.69 1.50
N ARG A 267 1.82 1.61 2.18
CA ARG A 267 1.21 2.84 2.73
C ARG A 267 0.55 3.71 1.67
N GLN A 268 1.12 3.76 0.47
CA GLN A 268 0.54 4.48 -0.66
C GLN A 268 -0.69 3.76 -1.19
N THR A 269 -0.57 2.46 -1.48
CA THR A 269 -1.65 1.66 -2.07
C THR A 269 -2.86 1.60 -1.13
N PHE A 270 -2.63 1.52 0.17
CA PHE A 270 -3.66 1.41 1.21
C PHE A 270 -3.85 2.71 2.00
N ILE A 271 -3.62 3.88 1.39
CA ILE A 271 -3.65 5.17 2.11
C ILE A 271 -4.97 5.43 2.86
N ALA A 272 -6.09 4.98 2.30
CA ALA A 272 -7.43 5.12 2.88
C ALA A 272 -7.65 4.23 4.12
N PHE A 273 -6.91 3.11 4.23
CA PHE A 273 -6.88 2.31 5.45
C PHE A 273 -6.26 3.09 6.62
N PHE A 274 -5.19 3.85 6.33
CA PHE A 274 -4.39 4.52 7.36
C PHE A 274 -4.88 5.91 7.74
N ASN A 275 -5.84 6.47 7.01
CA ASN A 275 -6.33 7.81 7.22
C ASN A 275 -7.84 7.86 7.03
N THR A 276 -8.55 8.39 8.03
CA THR A 276 -9.97 8.75 7.90
C THR A 276 -10.17 9.79 6.79
N PRO A 277 -11.35 9.91 6.17
CA PRO A 277 -11.64 10.95 5.19
C PRO A 277 -11.25 12.37 5.65
N GLU A 278 -11.46 12.71 6.92
CA GLU A 278 -11.13 14.01 7.50
C GLU A 278 -9.60 14.21 7.61
N GLN A 279 -8.86 13.14 7.94
CA GLN A 279 -7.40 13.14 7.96
C GLN A 279 -6.82 13.30 6.55
N MET A 280 -7.41 12.62 5.56
CA MET A 280 -7.04 12.76 4.16
C MET A 280 -7.30 14.20 3.67
N GLN A 281 -8.45 14.78 3.99
CA GLN A 281 -8.75 16.16 3.64
C GLN A 281 -7.73 17.13 4.25
N LYS A 282 -7.44 17.00 5.55
CA LYS A 282 -6.43 17.83 6.23
C LYS A 282 -5.04 17.69 5.59
N LEU A 283 -4.66 16.46 5.22
CA LEU A 283 -3.40 16.19 4.54
C LEU A 283 -3.30 16.95 3.20
N PHE A 284 -4.37 16.97 2.41
CA PHE A 284 -4.44 17.68 1.12
C PHE A 284 -4.59 19.21 1.23
N GLU A 285 -4.99 19.72 2.39
CA GLU A 285 -5.04 21.15 2.69
C GLU A 285 -3.70 21.70 3.20
N GLY A 286 -2.65 20.86 3.26
CA GLY A 286 -1.36 21.21 3.85
C GLY A 286 -1.39 21.27 5.38
N GLY A 287 -2.50 20.85 5.98
CA GLY A 287 -2.63 20.67 7.41
C GLY A 287 -1.70 19.56 7.88
N ARG A 288 -0.84 19.86 8.85
CA ARG A 288 -0.12 18.81 9.59
C ARG A 288 -1.18 17.99 10.33
N THR A 289 -1.44 16.75 9.90
CA THR A 289 -2.28 15.84 10.68
C THR A 289 -1.72 15.78 12.11
N SER A 290 -2.55 15.74 13.16
CA SER A 290 -2.05 15.86 14.54
C SER A 290 -1.06 14.75 14.92
N ARG A 291 -1.07 13.61 14.20
CA ARG A 291 -0.05 12.54 14.29
C ARG A 291 1.30 12.88 13.66
N SER A 292 1.39 13.91 12.80
CA SER A 292 2.63 14.41 12.19
C SER A 292 3.45 15.30 13.13
N ARG A 293 2.89 15.74 14.27
CA ARG A 293 3.64 16.37 15.35
C ARG A 293 4.01 15.35 16.43
N ARG A 294 5.31 15.00 16.50
CA ARG A 294 6.03 14.65 17.75
C ARG A 294 5.79 13.27 18.41
N ARG A 295 5.61 12.20 17.65
CA ARG A 295 6.07 10.88 18.13
C ARG A 295 6.85 10.24 17.01
N ILE A 296 8.15 10.02 17.23
CA ILE A 296 8.89 9.02 16.45
C ILE A 296 8.06 7.75 16.61
N GLN A 297 7.36 7.32 15.56
CA GLN A 297 6.59 6.08 15.64
C GLN A 297 7.59 4.99 16.03
N LYS A 298 7.18 4.15 16.99
CA LYS A 298 7.99 3.00 17.38
C LYS A 298 8.23 2.19 16.10
N PRO A 299 9.48 1.79 15.80
CA PRO A 299 9.76 0.94 14.65
C PRO A 299 8.88 -0.31 14.66
N HIS A 300 8.42 -0.70 13.48
CA HIS A 300 8.06 -2.08 13.21
C HIS A 300 9.30 -2.95 13.41
N THR A 301 9.18 -3.98 14.24
CA THR A 301 10.33 -4.80 14.65
C THR A 301 10.37 -6.09 13.84
N VAL A 302 11.57 -6.46 13.39
CA VAL A 302 11.81 -7.71 12.68
C VAL A 302 13.00 -8.41 13.30
N HIS A 303 12.83 -9.69 13.65
CA HIS A 303 13.89 -10.58 14.08
C HIS A 303 14.28 -11.49 12.91
N PHE A 304 15.51 -11.33 12.44
CA PHE A 304 16.07 -12.05 11.29
C PHE A 304 17.23 -12.93 11.74
N TYR A 305 16.95 -14.23 11.88
CA TYR A 305 17.91 -15.21 12.40
C TYR A 305 18.87 -15.71 11.33
N ARG A 306 20.08 -16.07 11.74
CA ARG A 306 21.11 -16.65 10.87
C ARG A 306 20.71 -17.99 10.28
N VAL A 307 20.01 -18.81 11.06
CA VAL A 307 19.63 -20.18 10.68
C VAL A 307 18.21 -20.49 11.12
N ARG A 308 17.57 -21.40 10.39
CA ARG A 308 16.19 -21.83 10.62
C ARG A 308 15.96 -22.43 12.01
N SER A 309 16.91 -23.19 12.55
CA SER A 309 16.75 -23.82 13.87
C SER A 309 16.54 -22.81 15.00
N GLN A 310 17.20 -21.64 14.94
CA GLN A 310 17.00 -20.56 15.91
C GLN A 310 15.60 -19.94 15.83
N TYR A 311 15.06 -19.80 14.61
CA TYR A 311 13.68 -19.36 14.39
C TYR A 311 12.68 -20.34 15.02
N VAL A 312 12.87 -21.65 14.78
CA VAL A 312 12.03 -22.71 15.36
C VAL A 312 12.15 -22.73 16.88
N GLU A 313 13.37 -22.74 17.42
CA GLU A 313 13.63 -22.77 18.87
C GLU A 313 12.96 -21.59 19.59
N GLN A 314 13.01 -20.38 19.00
CA GLN A 314 12.41 -19.19 19.59
C GLN A 314 10.88 -19.28 19.73
N LEU A 315 10.21 -20.05 18.88
CA LEU A 315 8.76 -19.98 18.69
C LEU A 315 8.01 -21.29 18.97
N ARG A 316 8.72 -22.44 19.06
CA ARG A 316 8.12 -23.77 19.21
C ARG A 316 7.17 -23.90 20.40
N ASP A 317 7.45 -23.19 21.49
CA ASP A 317 6.64 -23.27 22.72
C ASP A 317 5.31 -22.52 22.59
N ARG A 318 5.19 -21.63 21.60
CA ARG A 318 4.03 -20.76 21.38
C ARG A 318 3.22 -21.13 20.15
N ILE A 319 3.89 -21.67 19.13
CA ILE A 319 3.30 -21.96 17.83
C ILE A 319 3.55 -23.43 17.49
N PRO A 320 2.54 -24.30 17.71
CA PRO A 320 2.59 -25.67 17.21
C PRO A 320 2.85 -25.66 15.70
N GLN A 321 3.66 -26.61 15.22
CA GLN A 321 4.03 -26.74 13.80
C GLN A 321 4.78 -25.55 13.18
N ILE A 322 5.46 -24.71 13.96
CA ILE A 322 6.34 -23.64 13.43
C ILE A 322 7.40 -24.16 12.43
N GLU A 323 7.69 -25.47 12.45
CA GLU A 323 8.59 -26.13 11.51
C GLU A 323 8.08 -26.24 10.07
N ILE A 324 6.86 -25.79 9.74
CA ILE A 324 6.36 -25.74 8.35
C ILE A 324 6.37 -24.32 7.78
N THR A 325 6.65 -23.31 8.59
CA THR A 325 6.59 -21.89 8.18
C THR A 325 7.96 -21.38 7.73
N ASN A 326 7.93 -20.37 6.85
CA ASN A 326 9.13 -19.65 6.36
C ASN A 326 9.23 -18.21 6.91
N GLY A 327 8.24 -17.80 7.69
CA GLY A 327 8.14 -16.51 8.35
C GLY A 327 6.89 -16.50 9.22
N LEU A 328 6.84 -15.61 10.21
CA LEU A 328 5.63 -15.40 11.01
C LEU A 328 5.62 -14.01 11.62
N TYR A 329 4.56 -13.25 11.39
CA TYR A 329 4.20 -12.10 12.21
C TYR A 329 3.40 -12.56 13.42
N LEU A 330 3.86 -12.20 14.62
CA LEU A 330 3.12 -12.44 15.86
C LEU A 330 2.52 -11.13 16.39
N PRO A 331 1.18 -10.96 16.37
CA PRO A 331 0.51 -9.75 16.84
C PRO A 331 0.80 -9.39 18.30
N ASP A 332 0.89 -10.39 19.19
CA ASP A 332 1.15 -10.19 20.62
C ASP A 332 2.53 -9.58 20.87
N ASP A 333 3.51 -9.93 20.03
CA ASP A 333 4.88 -9.40 20.13
C ASP A 333 5.04 -8.12 19.33
N ARG A 334 4.24 -7.96 18.26
CA ARG A 334 4.44 -6.95 17.22
C ARG A 334 5.80 -7.11 16.54
N ILE A 335 6.16 -8.36 16.27
CA ILE A 335 7.45 -8.76 15.68
C ILE A 335 7.18 -9.70 14.51
N ILE A 336 7.86 -9.44 13.39
CA ILE A 336 8.05 -10.44 12.34
C ILE A 336 9.28 -11.27 12.70
N TYR A 337 9.11 -12.58 12.72
CA TYR A 337 10.17 -13.55 12.88
C TYR A 337 10.45 -14.21 11.53
N THR A 338 11.71 -14.17 11.11
CA THR A 338 12.16 -14.79 9.85
C THR A 338 13.63 -15.20 9.99
N PHE A 339 14.16 -15.92 9.01
CA PHE A 339 15.50 -16.46 9.02
C PHE A 339 16.14 -16.40 7.64
N TYR A 340 17.46 -16.47 7.59
CA TYR A 340 18.19 -16.58 6.33
C TYR A 340 17.99 -17.98 5.75
N ASN A 341 17.46 -18.03 4.52
CA ASN A 341 17.40 -19.24 3.72
C ASN A 341 18.42 -19.13 2.57
N PRO A 342 19.41 -20.02 2.48
CA PRO A 342 20.37 -20.01 1.38
C PRO A 342 19.81 -20.56 0.07
N ASP A 343 18.65 -21.22 0.09
CA ASP A 343 17.98 -21.73 -1.11
C ASP A 343 17.54 -20.55 -2.01
N PRO A 344 18.10 -20.41 -3.22
CA PRO A 344 17.74 -19.32 -4.13
C PRO A 344 16.33 -19.47 -4.70
N GLU A 345 15.74 -20.67 -4.69
CA GLU A 345 14.39 -20.94 -5.19
C GLU A 345 13.32 -20.63 -4.15
N ALA A 346 13.69 -20.49 -2.87
CA ALA A 346 12.76 -20.12 -1.82
C ALA A 346 12.31 -18.66 -1.97
N ASP A 347 11.00 -18.43 -2.13
CA ASP A 347 10.42 -17.09 -2.16
C ASP A 347 10.33 -16.46 -0.75
N MET A 348 11.50 -16.20 -0.17
CA MET A 348 11.64 -15.55 1.13
C MET A 348 11.14 -14.11 1.11
N ARG A 349 11.17 -13.45 -0.05
CA ARG A 349 10.73 -12.06 -0.19
C ARG A 349 9.21 -11.97 -0.21
N GLY A 350 8.53 -12.83 -0.98
CA GLY A 350 7.07 -12.95 -0.95
C GLY A 350 6.59 -13.23 0.46
N THR A 351 7.19 -14.23 1.12
CA THR A 351 6.91 -14.55 2.54
C THR A 351 7.10 -13.34 3.47
N LEU A 352 8.22 -12.61 3.33
CA LEU A 352 8.46 -11.42 4.16
C LEU A 352 7.39 -10.34 3.94
N PHE A 353 6.94 -10.14 2.71
CA PHE A 353 5.91 -9.15 2.38
C PHE A 353 4.51 -9.58 2.80
N HIS A 354 4.22 -10.89 2.80
CA HIS A 354 3.04 -11.45 3.46
C HIS A 354 3.02 -11.05 4.94
N GLU A 355 4.08 -11.35 5.69
CA GLU A 355 4.14 -11.04 7.12
C GLU A 355 4.16 -9.53 7.40
N ALA A 356 4.86 -8.75 6.54
CA ALA A 356 4.85 -7.29 6.63
C ALA A 356 3.46 -6.71 6.38
N THR A 357 2.63 -7.32 5.54
CA THR A 357 1.24 -6.90 5.34
C THR A 357 0.45 -7.01 6.64
N HIS A 358 0.52 -8.15 7.32
CA HIS A 358 -0.12 -8.34 8.63
C HIS A 358 0.40 -7.34 9.65
N GLN A 359 1.73 -7.14 9.70
CA GLN A 359 2.36 -6.19 10.61
C GLN A 359 1.84 -4.76 10.42
N LEU A 360 1.87 -4.25 9.19
CA LEU A 360 1.49 -2.87 8.89
C LEU A 360 0.00 -2.61 9.16
N LEU A 361 -0.86 -3.58 8.84
CA LEU A 361 -2.29 -3.45 9.10
C LEU A 361 -2.60 -3.55 10.61
N TYR A 362 -2.02 -4.51 11.32
CA TYR A 362 -2.26 -4.70 12.75
C TYR A 362 -1.74 -3.53 13.59
N GLU A 363 -0.50 -3.11 13.35
CA GLU A 363 0.19 -2.06 14.11
C GLU A 363 -0.28 -0.63 13.79
N SER A 364 -1.19 -0.47 12.82
CA SER A 364 -1.89 0.79 12.58
C SER A 364 -2.65 1.32 13.81
N GLN A 365 -2.97 0.42 14.76
CA GLN A 365 -3.50 0.74 16.07
C GLN A 365 -2.59 0.20 17.16
N SER A 366 -2.43 0.97 18.23
CA SER A 366 -1.59 0.61 19.39
C SER A 366 -2.24 -0.39 20.34
N ARG A 367 -3.54 -0.67 20.20
CA ARG A 367 -4.29 -1.58 21.08
C ARG A 367 -4.22 -3.01 20.56
N ASP A 368 -4.19 -3.95 21.49
CA ASP A 368 -4.33 -5.37 21.17
C ASP A 368 -5.79 -5.70 20.93
N ARG A 369 -6.02 -6.60 19.97
CA ARG A 369 -7.35 -6.99 19.51
C ARG A 369 -7.30 -8.26 18.69
N PRO A 370 -8.35 -9.10 18.74
CA PRO A 370 -8.54 -10.15 17.75
C PRO A 370 -8.85 -9.52 16.39
N ILE A 371 -8.43 -10.19 15.32
CA ILE A 371 -8.69 -9.78 13.94
C ILE A 371 -9.36 -10.94 13.23
N ALA A 372 -10.56 -10.70 12.72
CA ALA A 372 -11.27 -11.64 11.84
C ALA A 372 -11.39 -13.09 12.39
N ASN A 373 -11.52 -13.27 13.71
CA ASN A 373 -11.64 -14.60 14.30
C ASN A 373 -12.91 -15.32 13.85
N ASP A 374 -14.05 -14.62 13.85
CA ASP A 374 -15.36 -15.23 13.64
C ASP A 374 -15.86 -15.14 12.20
N ALA A 375 -15.30 -14.22 11.40
CA ALA A 375 -15.70 -13.98 10.00
C ALA A 375 -14.63 -13.14 9.28
N ASN A 376 -14.68 -13.13 7.94
CA ASN A 376 -13.81 -12.36 7.04
C ASN A 376 -12.31 -12.71 7.11
N PHE A 377 -11.94 -13.85 7.71
CA PHE A 377 -10.54 -14.25 7.82
C PHE A 377 -9.87 -14.38 6.44
N TRP A 378 -10.62 -14.79 5.42
CA TRP A 378 -10.14 -14.83 4.04
C TRP A 378 -9.61 -13.48 3.54
N ALA A 379 -10.17 -12.35 3.96
CA ALA A 379 -9.75 -11.04 3.46
C ALA A 379 -8.39 -10.63 4.03
N VAL A 380 -8.11 -11.06 5.27
CA VAL A 380 -6.83 -10.84 5.97
C VAL A 380 -5.72 -11.64 5.29
N GLU A 381 -5.94 -12.93 5.06
CA GLU A 381 -4.96 -13.79 4.36
C GLU A 381 -4.87 -13.45 2.87
N GLY A 382 -6.01 -13.17 2.23
CA GLY A 382 -6.09 -12.86 0.81
C GLY A 382 -5.29 -11.62 0.43
N ILE A 383 -5.35 -10.54 1.24
CA ILE A 383 -4.54 -9.35 0.97
C ILE A 383 -3.04 -9.59 1.19
N ALA A 384 -2.67 -10.40 2.19
CA ALA A 384 -1.27 -10.78 2.42
C ALA A 384 -0.74 -11.65 1.26
N CYS A 385 -1.51 -12.63 0.79
CA CYS A 385 -1.17 -13.43 -0.39
C CYS A 385 -1.11 -12.60 -1.68
N TYR A 386 -1.98 -11.60 -1.85
CA TYR A 386 -1.87 -10.65 -2.96
C TYR A 386 -0.55 -9.87 -2.90
N MET A 387 -0.09 -9.47 -1.71
CA MET A 387 1.18 -8.74 -1.53
C MET A 387 2.43 -9.58 -1.78
N GLU A 388 2.34 -10.92 -1.72
CA GLU A 388 3.43 -11.80 -2.16
C GLU A 388 3.79 -11.57 -3.64
N SER A 389 2.84 -11.10 -4.46
CA SER A 389 3.09 -10.74 -5.87
C SER A 389 3.95 -9.47 -6.06
N ALA A 390 4.31 -8.76 -4.99
CA ALA A 390 5.05 -7.51 -5.10
C ALA A 390 6.53 -7.72 -5.50
N GLN A 391 6.86 -7.33 -6.72
CA GLN A 391 8.19 -7.49 -7.31
C GLN A 391 8.85 -6.14 -7.57
N LEU A 392 10.18 -6.11 -7.53
CA LEU A 392 10.95 -4.92 -7.88
C LEU A 392 11.05 -4.85 -9.40
N GLY A 393 10.34 -3.91 -10.02
CA GLY A 393 10.49 -3.58 -11.42
C GLY A 393 11.64 -2.58 -11.64
N PRO A 394 11.96 -2.24 -12.91
CA PRO A 394 13.08 -1.36 -13.24
C PRO A 394 13.02 0.03 -12.62
N LYS A 395 11.81 0.46 -12.24
CA LYS A 395 11.56 1.83 -11.77
C LYS A 395 11.04 1.86 -10.32
N GLY A 396 10.74 0.71 -9.72
CA GLY A 396 10.21 0.57 -8.36
C GLY A 396 9.30 -0.65 -8.20
N LEU A 397 8.62 -0.76 -7.06
CA LEU A 397 7.77 -1.92 -6.75
C LEU A 397 6.48 -1.92 -7.57
N VAL A 398 6.08 -3.11 -8.01
CA VAL A 398 4.80 -3.38 -8.70
C VAL A 398 4.19 -4.63 -8.07
N ALA A 399 2.87 -4.62 -7.84
CA ALA A 399 2.13 -5.81 -7.42
C ALA A 399 0.95 -6.07 -8.36
N GLY A 400 0.45 -7.31 -8.34
CA GLY A 400 -0.70 -7.70 -9.15
C GLY A 400 -0.37 -8.06 -10.60
N ASP A 401 0.84 -8.55 -10.89
CA ASP A 401 1.10 -9.17 -12.19
C ASP A 401 0.15 -10.37 -12.36
N PRO A 402 -0.73 -10.39 -13.37
CA PRO A 402 -1.69 -11.48 -13.56
C PRO A 402 -1.03 -12.85 -13.69
N ARG A 403 0.26 -12.91 -14.06
CA ARG A 403 1.03 -14.15 -14.20
C ARG A 403 1.55 -14.70 -12.87
N TYR A 404 1.38 -13.96 -11.78
CA TYR A 404 1.81 -14.44 -10.47
C TYR A 404 1.10 -15.74 -10.10
N ILE A 405 1.86 -16.68 -9.56
CA ILE A 405 1.48 -18.08 -9.48
C ILE A 405 0.18 -18.29 -8.70
N ARG A 406 -0.05 -17.58 -7.59
CA ARG A 406 -1.30 -17.72 -6.82
C ARG A 406 -2.53 -17.29 -7.60
N PHE A 407 -2.44 -16.25 -8.44
CA PHE A 407 -3.57 -15.78 -9.25
C PHE A 407 -3.88 -16.78 -10.36
N GLN A 408 -2.83 -17.31 -10.99
CA GLN A 408 -2.98 -18.34 -12.01
C GLN A 408 -3.53 -19.65 -11.42
N THR A 409 -3.09 -20.05 -10.21
CA THR A 409 -3.63 -21.21 -9.50
C THR A 409 -5.09 -20.99 -9.10
N ALA A 410 -5.45 -19.80 -8.62
CA ALA A 410 -6.86 -19.48 -8.34
C ALA A 410 -7.73 -19.60 -9.60
N ARG A 411 -7.23 -19.10 -10.74
CA ARG A 411 -7.88 -19.23 -12.05
C ARG A 411 -8.03 -20.70 -12.45
N TYR A 412 -6.96 -21.49 -12.38
CA TYR A 412 -6.97 -22.92 -12.73
C TYR A 412 -7.97 -23.69 -11.87
N ARG A 413 -7.94 -23.50 -10.56
CA ARG A 413 -8.86 -24.15 -9.61
C ARG A 413 -10.33 -23.81 -9.90
N TYR A 414 -10.61 -22.56 -10.25
CA TYR A 414 -11.96 -22.13 -10.59
C TYR A 414 -12.44 -22.71 -11.93
N LEU A 415 -11.61 -22.67 -12.97
CA LEU A 415 -12.03 -23.04 -14.34
C LEU A 415 -11.93 -24.54 -14.63
N GLU A 416 -10.90 -25.22 -14.12
CA GLU A 416 -10.59 -26.60 -14.46
C GLU A 416 -11.00 -27.58 -13.34
N GLU A 417 -10.77 -27.24 -12.07
CA GLU A 417 -11.18 -28.09 -10.94
C GLU A 417 -12.61 -27.82 -10.46
N GLY A 418 -13.24 -26.73 -10.91
CA GLY A 418 -14.55 -26.29 -10.41
C GLY A 418 -14.57 -25.93 -8.92
N PHE A 419 -13.40 -25.66 -8.33
CA PHE A 419 -13.29 -25.30 -6.92
C PHE A 419 -13.63 -23.81 -6.72
N TYR A 420 -14.72 -23.56 -6.00
CA TYR A 420 -15.09 -22.23 -5.55
C TYR A 420 -16.05 -22.28 -4.36
N ILE A 421 -15.70 -21.58 -3.28
CA ILE A 421 -16.62 -21.32 -2.17
C ILE A 421 -17.36 -20.00 -2.46
N PRO A 422 -18.70 -19.99 -2.63
CA PRO A 422 -19.45 -18.76 -2.90
C PRO A 422 -19.14 -17.64 -1.90
N LEU A 423 -18.96 -16.41 -2.37
CA LEU A 423 -18.42 -15.33 -1.53
C LEU A 423 -19.30 -15.07 -0.30
N ALA A 424 -20.63 -15.18 -0.45
CA ALA A 424 -21.59 -15.05 0.64
C ALA A 424 -21.37 -16.06 1.77
N ARG A 425 -20.84 -17.26 1.46
CA ARG A 425 -20.43 -18.25 2.47
C ARG A 425 -19.02 -17.96 2.96
N PHE A 426 -18.10 -17.66 2.05
CA PHE A 426 -16.69 -17.51 2.39
C PHE A 426 -16.42 -16.36 3.37
N VAL A 427 -17.14 -15.24 3.23
CA VAL A 427 -17.05 -14.09 4.17
C VAL A 427 -17.48 -14.45 5.60
N ARG A 428 -18.29 -15.50 5.78
CA ARG A 428 -18.80 -15.94 7.09
C ARG A 428 -17.94 -17.00 7.76
N MET A 429 -17.00 -17.61 7.04
CA MET A 429 -16.12 -18.62 7.63
C MET A 429 -15.17 -17.97 8.63
N SER A 430 -15.11 -18.56 9.81
CA SER A 430 -14.20 -18.19 10.88
C SER A 430 -12.77 -18.59 10.57
N LYS A 431 -11.82 -18.02 11.31
CA LYS A 431 -10.41 -18.41 11.28
C LYS A 431 -10.25 -19.91 11.56
N THR A 432 -10.93 -20.43 12.57
CA THR A 432 -10.84 -21.85 12.95
C THR A 432 -11.34 -22.76 11.84
N GLU A 433 -12.49 -22.44 11.22
CA GLU A 433 -13.03 -23.23 10.11
C GLU A 433 -12.08 -23.27 8.91
N ILE A 434 -11.44 -22.14 8.57
CA ILE A 434 -10.49 -22.07 7.45
C ILE A 434 -9.20 -22.83 7.78
N GLN A 435 -8.63 -22.61 8.97
CA GLN A 435 -7.34 -23.20 9.35
C GLN A 435 -7.37 -24.73 9.52
N HIS A 436 -8.53 -25.31 9.79
CA HIS A 436 -8.71 -26.76 9.90
C HIS A 436 -9.35 -27.38 8.64
N HIS A 437 -9.57 -26.60 7.58
CA HIS A 437 -10.18 -27.11 6.37
C HIS A 437 -9.20 -28.04 5.63
N PRO A 438 -9.64 -29.23 5.16
CA PRO A 438 -8.76 -30.17 4.47
C PRO A 438 -8.17 -29.60 3.17
N GLU A 439 -8.89 -28.69 2.50
CA GLU A 439 -8.45 -28.00 1.28
C GLU A 439 -7.91 -26.58 1.57
N ILE A 440 -7.23 -26.35 2.69
CA ILE A 440 -6.71 -25.03 3.08
C ILE A 440 -5.87 -24.36 1.98
N GLY A 441 -5.05 -25.12 1.24
CA GLY A 441 -4.27 -24.62 0.10
C GLY A 441 -5.17 -23.98 -0.97
N LYS A 442 -6.27 -24.66 -1.33
CA LYS A 442 -7.28 -24.14 -2.29
C LYS A 442 -7.95 -22.88 -1.78
N ILE A 443 -8.32 -22.87 -0.50
CA ILE A 443 -8.93 -21.69 0.15
C ILE A 443 -8.01 -20.47 0.09
N TYR A 444 -6.72 -20.62 0.40
CA TYR A 444 -5.76 -19.51 0.34
C TYR A 444 -5.57 -18.98 -1.08
N THR A 445 -5.57 -19.86 -2.09
CA THR A 445 -5.50 -19.41 -3.49
C THR A 445 -6.78 -18.70 -3.92
N GLN A 446 -7.97 -19.16 -3.52
CA GLN A 446 -9.21 -18.43 -3.76
C GLN A 446 -9.20 -17.05 -3.07
N ALA A 447 -8.73 -16.97 -1.82
CA ALA A 447 -8.59 -15.71 -1.09
C ALA A 447 -7.66 -14.73 -1.83
N SER A 448 -6.51 -15.22 -2.31
CA SER A 448 -5.57 -14.44 -3.13
C SER A 448 -6.20 -13.96 -4.45
N GLY A 449 -6.96 -14.83 -5.12
CA GLY A 449 -7.65 -14.48 -6.38
C GLY A 449 -8.75 -13.44 -6.17
N LEU A 450 -9.52 -13.53 -5.09
CA LEU A 450 -10.54 -12.54 -4.73
C LEU A 450 -9.91 -11.19 -4.36
N ALA A 451 -8.82 -11.18 -3.57
CA ALA A 451 -8.09 -9.95 -3.29
C ALA A 451 -7.57 -9.31 -4.59
N TYR A 452 -7.04 -10.11 -5.52
CA TYR A 452 -6.63 -9.63 -6.84
C TYR A 452 -7.80 -9.00 -7.63
N PHE A 453 -8.95 -9.68 -7.67
CA PHE A 453 -10.17 -9.15 -8.29
C PHE A 453 -10.60 -7.81 -7.69
N PHE A 454 -10.71 -7.71 -6.36
CA PHE A 454 -11.13 -6.46 -5.72
C PHE A 454 -10.14 -5.31 -5.95
N MET A 455 -8.85 -5.61 -6.08
CA MET A 455 -7.81 -4.61 -6.33
C MET A 455 -7.75 -4.14 -7.80
N HIS A 456 -8.12 -4.98 -8.77
CA HIS A 456 -7.84 -4.73 -10.20
C HIS A 456 -9.05 -4.73 -11.13
N TYR A 457 -10.18 -5.33 -10.77
CA TYR A 457 -11.33 -5.42 -11.67
C TYR A 457 -11.82 -4.05 -12.15
N ASP A 458 -11.94 -3.89 -13.48
CA ASP A 458 -12.51 -2.71 -14.15
C ASP A 458 -11.90 -1.37 -13.67
N GLY A 459 -10.58 -1.19 -13.78
CA GLY A 459 -9.95 0.05 -13.32
C GLY A 459 -9.77 0.11 -11.80
N GLY A 460 -9.84 -1.01 -11.09
CA GLY A 460 -9.88 -1.07 -9.63
C GLY A 460 -11.20 -0.56 -9.03
N ARG A 461 -12.33 -0.83 -9.71
CA ARG A 461 -13.69 -0.40 -9.34
C ARG A 461 -14.04 -0.65 -7.87
N TYR A 462 -13.58 -1.77 -7.31
CA TYR A 462 -13.89 -2.18 -5.94
C TYR A 462 -12.74 -1.96 -4.94
N ARG A 463 -11.64 -1.34 -5.37
CA ARG A 463 -10.43 -1.18 -4.56
C ARG A 463 -10.72 -0.42 -3.26
N ASP A 464 -11.33 0.76 -3.35
CA ASP A 464 -11.65 1.57 -2.16
C ASP A 464 -12.64 0.85 -1.23
N ALA A 465 -13.61 0.09 -1.77
CA ALA A 465 -14.56 -0.69 -0.99
C ALA A 465 -13.87 -1.84 -0.23
N PHE A 466 -12.93 -2.53 -0.87
CA PHE A 466 -12.16 -3.59 -0.22
C PHE A 466 -11.18 -3.04 0.83
N ILE A 467 -10.52 -1.91 0.55
CA ILE A 467 -9.67 -1.22 1.53
C ILE A 467 -10.48 -0.75 2.74
N GLU A 468 -11.69 -0.22 2.51
CA GLU A 468 -12.62 0.14 3.58
C GLU A 468 -13.07 -1.09 4.39
N HIS A 469 -13.36 -2.21 3.73
CA HIS A 469 -13.68 -3.48 4.40
C HIS A 469 -12.54 -3.92 5.33
N LEU A 470 -11.30 -3.92 4.83
CA LEU A 470 -10.11 -4.20 5.63
C LEU A 470 -9.98 -3.20 6.78
N SER A 471 -10.18 -1.91 6.54
CA SER A 471 -10.15 -0.87 7.59
C SER A 471 -11.15 -1.19 8.71
N GLN A 472 -12.38 -1.57 8.37
CA GLN A 472 -13.39 -1.91 9.37
C GLN A 472 -13.06 -3.20 10.12
N ILE A 473 -12.54 -4.23 9.45
CA ILE A 473 -12.05 -5.46 10.09
C ILE A 473 -10.96 -5.14 11.12
N TYR A 474 -9.95 -4.35 10.71
CA TYR A 474 -8.80 -4.05 11.56
C TYR A 474 -9.08 -2.99 12.63
N ASN A 475 -10.13 -2.18 12.49
CA ASN A 475 -10.51 -1.15 13.45
C ASN A 475 -11.71 -1.56 14.31
N ALA A 476 -12.31 -2.73 14.08
CA ALA A 476 -13.43 -3.26 14.86
C ALA A 476 -13.11 -3.23 16.36
N ASP A 477 -14.01 -2.63 17.14
CA ASP A 477 -13.94 -2.59 18.59
C ASP A 477 -15.06 -3.47 19.13
N PRO A 478 -14.77 -4.62 19.76
CA PRO A 478 -15.79 -5.52 20.30
C PRO A 478 -16.72 -4.84 21.32
N ARG A 479 -16.27 -3.74 21.94
CA ARG A 479 -17.06 -2.96 22.90
C ARG A 479 -18.00 -1.96 22.22
N ARG A 480 -17.80 -1.67 20.93
CA ARG A 480 -18.65 -0.78 20.15
C ARG A 480 -19.53 -1.64 19.25
N ARG A 481 -20.83 -1.31 19.19
CA ARG A 481 -21.80 -1.96 18.29
C ARG A 481 -21.60 -1.55 16.81
N HIS A 482 -20.37 -1.44 16.33
CA HIS A 482 -20.11 -1.17 14.93
C HIS A 482 -19.92 -2.50 14.20
N ARG A 483 -20.91 -2.89 13.41
CA ARG A 483 -20.84 -4.05 12.54
C ARG A 483 -19.88 -3.73 11.38
N VAL A 484 -18.99 -4.66 11.04
CA VAL A 484 -18.24 -4.60 9.79
C VAL A 484 -19.26 -4.66 8.64
N ALA A 485 -19.28 -3.63 7.79
CA ALA A 485 -20.13 -3.60 6.61
C ALA A 485 -19.70 -4.73 5.65
N SER A 486 -20.67 -5.37 5.02
CA SER A 486 -20.36 -6.42 4.04
C SER A 486 -19.78 -5.80 2.76
N LEU A 487 -19.01 -6.59 2.01
CA LEU A 487 -18.56 -6.16 0.68
C LEU A 487 -19.74 -5.82 -0.22
N ALA A 488 -20.85 -6.55 -0.14
CA ALA A 488 -22.05 -6.22 -0.91
C ALA A 488 -22.62 -4.83 -0.57
N GLU A 489 -22.56 -4.41 0.69
CA GLU A 489 -22.96 -3.06 1.11
C GLU A 489 -21.97 -1.98 0.64
N LEU A 490 -20.66 -2.24 0.78
CA LEU A 490 -19.61 -1.29 0.43
C LEU A 490 -19.45 -1.10 -1.08
N THR A 491 -19.59 -2.18 -1.86
CA THR A 491 -19.58 -2.12 -3.33
C THR A 491 -20.93 -1.73 -3.90
N GLY A 492 -22.02 -1.94 -3.14
CA GLY A 492 -23.43 -1.85 -3.56
C GLY A 492 -23.80 -2.85 -4.66
N VAL A 493 -23.13 -4.00 -4.69
CA VAL A 493 -23.32 -5.11 -5.63
C VAL A 493 -23.61 -6.38 -4.83
N SER A 494 -24.59 -7.18 -5.23
CA SER A 494 -24.91 -8.43 -4.51
C SER A 494 -23.74 -9.41 -4.57
N PHE A 495 -23.67 -10.34 -3.61
CA PHE A 495 -22.65 -11.39 -3.64
C PHE A 495 -22.73 -12.24 -4.91
N ASP A 496 -23.93 -12.58 -5.39
CA ASP A 496 -24.08 -13.37 -6.62
C ASP A 496 -23.51 -12.66 -7.85
N GLU A 497 -23.72 -11.35 -7.95
CA GLU A 497 -23.16 -10.54 -9.04
C GLU A 497 -21.64 -10.38 -8.88
N LEU A 498 -21.12 -10.27 -7.66
CA LEU A 498 -19.67 -10.28 -7.40
C LEU A 498 -19.04 -11.63 -7.80
N ASP A 499 -19.71 -12.74 -7.51
CA ASP A 499 -19.26 -14.09 -7.86
C ASP A 499 -19.24 -14.27 -9.40
N GLN A 500 -20.29 -13.79 -10.09
CA GLN A 500 -20.33 -13.76 -11.55
C GLN A 500 -19.17 -12.94 -12.13
N GLN A 501 -19.00 -11.70 -11.67
CA GLN A 501 -17.94 -10.80 -12.14
C GLN A 501 -16.54 -11.34 -11.84
N TYR A 502 -16.36 -12.04 -10.72
CA TYR A 502 -15.12 -12.74 -10.41
C TYR A 502 -14.82 -13.84 -11.43
N GLY A 503 -15.81 -14.66 -11.78
CA GLY A 503 -15.67 -15.68 -12.81
C GLY A 503 -15.35 -15.09 -14.19
N GLU A 504 -16.02 -14.00 -14.58
CA GLU A 504 -15.72 -13.26 -15.81
C GLU A 504 -14.29 -12.70 -15.81
N PHE A 505 -13.88 -12.11 -14.68
CA PHE A 505 -12.53 -11.58 -14.50
C PHE A 505 -11.47 -12.67 -14.66
N LEU A 506 -11.62 -13.83 -14.00
CA LEU A 506 -10.69 -14.94 -14.12
C LEU A 506 -10.58 -15.48 -15.56
N ARG A 507 -11.70 -15.53 -16.30
CA ARG A 507 -11.69 -15.91 -17.73
C ARG A 507 -10.95 -14.91 -18.61
N SER A 508 -10.96 -13.62 -18.24
CA SER A 508 -10.24 -12.57 -18.97
C SER A 508 -8.73 -12.58 -18.73
N LEU A 509 -8.25 -13.23 -17.67
CA LEU A 509 -6.82 -13.31 -17.37
C LEU A 509 -6.09 -14.21 -18.38
N PRO A 510 -4.85 -13.86 -18.76
CA PRO A 510 -4.05 -14.70 -19.65
C PRO A 510 -3.76 -16.06 -19.00
N SER A 511 -3.92 -17.16 -19.74
CA SER A 511 -3.63 -18.53 -19.29
C SER A 511 -2.16 -18.86 -19.49
N MET A 512 -1.41 -19.08 -18.41
CA MET A 512 0.06 -19.27 -18.51
C MET A 512 0.64 -20.37 -17.60
N ILE A 513 -0.17 -21.14 -16.86
CA ILE A 513 0.34 -22.32 -16.14
C ILE A 513 0.53 -23.48 -17.14
N PRO A 514 1.76 -24.02 -17.31
CA PRO A 514 1.93 -25.32 -17.94
C PRO A 514 1.28 -26.41 -17.06
N PRO A 515 0.70 -27.48 -17.64
CA PRO A 515 0.16 -28.59 -16.87
C PRO A 515 1.21 -29.11 -15.86
N GLY A 516 0.92 -29.04 -14.56
CA GLY A 516 1.80 -29.54 -13.48
C GLY A 516 2.50 -28.50 -12.60
N ALA A 517 2.41 -27.18 -12.89
CA ALA A 517 3.03 -26.14 -12.05
C ALA A 517 2.10 -25.54 -10.97
N VAL A 518 1.03 -26.24 -10.61
CA VAL A 518 0.04 -25.77 -9.63
C VAL A 518 0.60 -25.91 -8.22
N ILE A 519 0.57 -24.84 -7.41
CA ILE A 519 0.94 -24.93 -6.00
C ILE A 519 -0.17 -25.70 -5.26
N GLU A 520 0.22 -26.76 -4.53
CA GLU A 520 -0.67 -27.56 -3.68
C GLU A 520 -1.37 -26.73 -2.58
#